data_AF-A0A923DBM9-F1
#
_entry.id   AF-A0A923DBM9-F1
#
_cell.length_a   1.000
_cell.length_b   1.000
_cell.length_c   1.000
_cell.angle_alpha   90.00
_cell.angle_beta   90.00
_cell.angle_gamma   90.00
#
_symmetry.space_group_name_H-M   'P 1'
#
loop_
_entity.id
_entity.type
_entity.pdbx_description
1 polymer ?
#
loop_
_entity_poly.entity_id
_entity_poly.type
_entity_poly.pdbx_seq_one_letter_code
_entity_poly.pdbx_strand_id
1 'polypeptide(L)' 'MCRIDPALYEESLEKTGCHEMRFTGKPMKGWVMIEEMGMKTANDFDYWIGLAVGYNQHAKSSKKKK' A
#
# COMPACT_ATOMS: atom_id res chain seq x y z
N MET A 1 5.79 4.40 1.27
CA MET A 1 5.34 3.09 1.79
C MET A 1 3.89 3.21 2.17
N CYS A 2 3.01 2.51 1.47
CA CYS A 2 1.58 2.53 1.74
C CYS A 2 1.12 1.13 2.14
N ARG A 3 0.28 1.08 3.18
CA ARG A 3 -0.42 -0.15 3.53
C ARG A 3 -1.72 -0.17 2.75
N ILE A 4 -1.93 -1.21 1.95
CA ILE A 4 -3.13 -1.38 1.14
C ILE A 4 -3.78 -2.72 1.43
N ASP A 5 -5.02 -2.88 1.00
CA ASP A 5 -5.72 -4.16 1.14
C ASP A 5 -4.97 -5.26 0.37
N PRO A 6 -4.72 -6.44 0.95
CA PRO A 6 -4.12 -7.57 0.24
C PRO A 6 -4.92 -8.01 -1.00
N ALA A 7 -6.22 -7.70 -1.10
CA ALA A 7 -7.02 -7.93 -2.31
C ALA A 7 -6.66 -6.95 -3.46
N LEU A 8 -6.26 -5.72 -3.12
CA LEU A 8 -5.84 -4.70 -4.09
C LEU A 8 -4.32 -4.71 -4.31
N TYR A 9 -3.60 -5.55 -3.57
CA TYR A 9 -2.15 -5.66 -3.64
C TYR A 9 -1.66 -6.14 -5.00
N GLU A 10 -2.29 -7.17 -5.56
CA GLU A 10 -1.91 -7.70 -6.88
C GLU A 10 -2.15 -6.66 -7.99
N GLU A 11 -3.33 -6.03 -8.00
CA GLU A 11 -3.65 -4.96 -8.96
C GLU A 11 -2.71 -3.75 -8.83
N SER A 12 -2.34 -3.42 -7.59
CA SER A 12 -1.41 -2.32 -7.32
C SER A 12 0.01 -2.61 -7.80
N LEU A 13 0.45 -3.87 -7.79
CA LEU A 13 1.77 -4.27 -8.30
C LEU A 13 1.86 -4.23 -9.82
N GLU A 14 0.74 -4.30 -10.52
CA GLU A 14 0.70 -4.11 -11.98
C GLU A 14 0.89 -2.63 -12.37
N LYS A 15 0.75 -1.69 -11.42
CA LYS A 15 0.97 -0.26 -11.68
C LYS A 15 2.45 0.09 -11.80
N THR A 16 2.76 0.92 -12.79
CA THR A 16 4.13 1.38 -13.06
C THR A 16 4.68 2.17 -11.87
N GLY A 17 5.89 1.81 -11.42
CA GLY A 17 6.54 2.43 -10.26
C GLY A 17 6.02 1.95 -8.91
N CYS A 18 5.21 0.90 -8.87
CA CYS A 18 4.82 0.20 -7.64
C CYS A 18 5.65 -1.08 -7.48
N HIS A 19 6.19 -1.26 -6.27
CA HIS A 19 7.01 -2.40 -5.91
C HIS A 19 6.48 -3.03 -4.63
N GLU A 20 6.52 -4.35 -4.57
CA GLU A 20 6.19 -5.06 -3.33
C GLU A 20 7.25 -4.85 -2.28
N MET A 21 6.81 -4.65 -1.04
CA MET A 21 7.75 -4.57 0.07
C MET A 21 8.20 -5.98 0.48
N ARG A 22 9.44 -6.34 0.12
CA ARG A 22 10.10 -7.58 0.56
C ARG A 22 10.85 -7.33 1.86
N PHE A 23 10.41 -7.95 2.96
CA PHE A 23 11.16 -7.96 4.22
C PHE A 23 11.85 -9.33 4.34
N THR A 24 13.19 -9.35 4.28
CA THR A 24 14.03 -10.56 4.44
C THR A 24 13.49 -11.81 3.73
N GLY A 25 13.29 -11.71 2.41
CA GLY A 25 12.96 -12.84 1.55
C GLY A 25 11.47 -13.19 1.45
N LYS A 26 10.59 -12.58 2.26
CA LYS A 26 9.14 -12.76 2.13
C LYS A 26 8.45 -11.47 1.69
N PRO A 27 7.65 -11.51 0.60
CA PRO A 27 6.80 -10.39 0.23
C PRO A 27 5.72 -10.19 1.30
N MET A 28 5.66 -8.99 1.87
CA MET A 28 4.61 -8.65 2.82
C MET A 28 3.35 -8.25 2.05
N LYS A 29 2.41 -9.19 1.94
CA LYS A 29 1.10 -8.91 1.34
C LYS A 29 0.42 -7.73 2.04
N GLY A 30 -0.02 -6.75 1.26
CA GLY A 30 -0.65 -5.52 1.75
C GLY A 30 0.32 -4.36 2.04
N TRP A 31 1.60 -4.50 1.67
CA TRP A 31 2.57 -3.39 1.75
C TRP A 31 3.21 -3.13 0.39
N VAL A 32 2.98 -1.93 -0.12
CA VAL A 32 3.56 -1.47 -1.39
C VAL A 32 4.48 -0.28 -1.17
N MET A 33 5.55 -0.26 -1.96
CA MET A 33 6.49 0.82 -2.09
C MET A 33 6.28 1.46 -3.46
N ILE A 34 5.84 2.71 -3.46
CA ILE A 34 5.66 3.48 -4.67
C ILE A 34 6.88 4.39 -4.84
N GLU A 35 7.53 4.32 -6.00
CA GLU A 35 8.59 5.22 -6.42
C GLU A 35 8.02 6.51 -7.01
N GLU A 36 8.86 7.53 -7.21
CA GLU A 36 8.41 8.81 -7.79
C GLU A 36 7.74 8.66 -9.16
N MET A 37 8.09 7.62 -9.93
CA MET A 37 7.43 7.29 -11.19
C MET A 37 5.95 6.92 -11.03
N GLY A 38 5.57 6.28 -9.91
CA GLY A 38 4.19 5.87 -9.62
C GLY A 38 3.37 6.90 -8.83
N MET A 39 3.98 8.03 -8.47
CA MET A 39 3.36 9.17 -7.77
C MET A 39 3.61 10.48 -8.51
N LYS A 40 3.70 10.42 -9.85
CA LYS A 40 4.08 11.58 -10.68
C LYS A 40 3.01 12.67 -10.67
N THR A 41 1.74 12.31 -10.48
CA THR A 41 0.63 13.27 -10.41
C THR A 41 -0.03 13.27 -9.04
N ALA A 42 -0.67 14.39 -8.69
CA ALA A 42 -1.44 14.51 -7.46
C ALA A 42 -2.58 13.46 -7.40
N ASN A 43 -3.21 13.14 -8.54
CA ASN A 43 -4.24 12.10 -8.61
C ASN A 43 -3.71 10.72 -8.25
N ASP A 44 -2.49 10.36 -8.69
CA ASP A 44 -1.88 9.09 -8.31
C ASP A 44 -1.61 9.06 -6.80
N PHE A 45 -1.09 10.16 -6.24
CA PHE A 45 -0.86 10.27 -4.81
C PHE A 45 -2.16 10.14 -4.00
N ASP A 46 -3.21 10.87 -4.37
CA ASP A 46 -4.53 10.78 -3.74
C ASP A 46 -5.14 9.39 -3.87
N TYR A 47 -4.95 8.71 -5.00
CA TYR A 47 -5.37 7.32 -5.18
C TYR A 47 -4.70 6.39 -4.15
N TRP A 48 -3.37 6.46 -4.01
CA TRP A 48 -2.64 5.63 -3.05
C TRP A 48 -3.01 5.96 -1.59
N ILE A 49 -3.21 7.24 -1.27
CA ILE A 49 -3.68 7.69 0.05
C ILE A 49 -5.08 7.17 0.31
N GLY A 50 -6.00 7.29 -0.64
CA GLY A 50 -7.38 6.80 -0.54
C GLY A 50 -7.45 5.30 -0.29
N LEU A 51 -6.63 4.52 -0.98
CA LEU A 51 -6.49 3.08 -0.73
C LEU A 51 -6.03 2.78 0.70
N ALA A 52 -5.01 3.49 1.18
CA ALA A 52 -4.48 3.27 2.53
C ALA A 52 -5.46 3.70 3.62
N VAL A 53 -6.14 4.83 3.44
CA VAL A 53 -7.14 5.35 4.38
C VAL A 53 -8.41 4.50 4.37
N GLY A 54 -8.88 4.06 3.21
CA GLY A 54 -10.03 3.16 3.08
C GLY A 54 -9.79 1.83 3.78
N TYR A 55 -8.59 1.27 3.65
CA TYR A 55 -8.23 0.04 4.36
C TYR A 55 -8.14 0.20 5.89
N ASN A 56 -7.97 1.41 6.44
CA ASN A 56 -7.91 1.59 7.89
C ASN A 56 -9.20 1.17 8.62
N GLN A 57 -10.36 1.21 7.95
CA GLN A 57 -11.63 0.73 8.53
C GLN A 57 -11.65 -0.80 8.69
N HIS A 58 -11.00 -1.52 7.78
CA HIS A 58 -10.89 -2.98 7.79
C HIS A 58 -9.64 -3.46 8.53
N ALA A 59 -8.63 -2.59 8.68
CA ALA A 59 -7.41 -2.90 9.36
C ALA A 59 -7.69 -3.23 10.83
N LYS A 60 -7.22 -4.41 11.26
CA LYS A 60 -7.27 -4.83 12.66
C LYS A 60 -6.65 -3.73 13.52
N SER A 61 -7.48 -3.02 14.29
CA SER A 61 -7.02 -1.98 15.20
C SER A 61 -5.93 -2.56 16.10
N SER A 62 -4.77 -1.90 16.12
CA SER A 62 -3.68 -2.29 16.99
C SER A 62 -4.18 -2.23 18.43
N LYS A 63 -3.97 -3.30 19.21
CA LYS A 63 -4.34 -3.31 20.62
C LYS A 63 -3.69 -2.09 21.28
N LYS A 64 -4.50 -1.18 21.84
CA LYS A 64 -3.98 -0.09 22.67
C LYS A 64 -3.08 -0.72 23.73
N LYS A 65 -1.78 -0.38 23.72
CA LYS A 65 -0.90 -0.69 24.85
C LYS A 65 -1.48 0.05 26.07
N LYS A 66 -1.89 -0.74 27.06
CA LYS A 66 -2.22 -0.26 28.41
C LYS A 66 -0.93 -0.24 29.23
#